data_AF-A0A7V9FPD4-F1
#
_entry.id   AF-A0A7V9FPD4-F1
#
_cell.length_a   1.000
_cell.length_b   1.000
_cell.length_c   1.000
_cell.angle_alpha   90.00
_cell.angle_beta   90.00
_cell.angle_gamma   90.00
#
_symmetry.space_group_name_H-M   'P 1'
#
loop_
_entity.id
_entity.type
_entity.pdbx_description
1 polymer ?
#
loop_
_entity_poly.entity_id
_entity_poly.type
_entity_poly.pdbx_seq_one_letter_code
_entity_poly.pdbx_strand_id
1 'polypeptide(L)'
;MAADPAAIPQWQRGRVANWLVTVDHKRIGILYLATAGFFFVAGGIMALLIRTQLSQAEMGFIERDGYNQLFTIHGTMMIFL
;
A
#
# COMPACT_ATOMS: atom_id res chain seq x y z
N MET A 1 -37.31 2.14 -28.14
CA MET A 1 -36.05 2.64 -27.54
C MET A 1 -35.37 1.46 -26.88
N ALA A 2 -34.68 0.63 -27.66
CA ALA A 2 -33.94 -0.50 -27.13
C ALA A 2 -32.67 0.04 -26.47
N ALA A 3 -32.48 -0.21 -25.17
CA ALA A 3 -31.21 0.07 -24.52
C ALA A 3 -30.11 -0.73 -25.25
N ASP A 4 -29.06 -0.05 -25.68
CA ASP A 4 -27.89 -0.69 -26.30
C ASP A 4 -27.25 -1.64 -25.27
N PRO A 5 -27.26 -2.96 -25.50
CA PRO A 5 -26.76 -3.94 -24.55
C PRO A 5 -25.24 -3.85 -24.31
N ALA A 6 -24.51 -3.04 -25.10
CA ALA A 6 -23.06 -2.84 -24.99
C ALA A 6 -22.66 -1.46 -24.42
N ALA A 7 -23.62 -0.62 -24.00
CA ALA A 7 -23.31 0.72 -23.53
C ALA A 7 -22.62 0.70 -22.16
N ILE A 8 -21.31 0.94 -22.14
CA ILE A 8 -20.56 1.15 -20.89
C ILE A 8 -21.16 2.35 -20.15
N PRO A 9 -21.62 2.19 -18.89
CA PRO A 9 -22.31 3.25 -18.18
C PRO A 9 -21.40 4.48 -18.00
N GLN A 10 -21.99 5.67 -18.11
CA GLN A 10 -21.24 6.92 -18.19
C GLN A 10 -20.29 7.18 -17.02
N TRP A 11 -20.60 6.64 -15.83
CA TRP A 11 -19.76 6.75 -14.63
C TRP A 11 -18.44 5.95 -14.73
N GLN A 12 -18.38 4.90 -15.56
CA GLN A 12 -17.17 4.11 -15.80
C GLN A 12 -16.22 4.76 -16.82
N ARG A 13 -16.68 5.76 -17.59
CA ARG A 13 -15.84 6.47 -18.56
C ARG A 13 -14.83 7.42 -17.91
N GLY A 14 -14.95 7.70 -16.62
CA GLY A 14 -13.97 8.49 -15.88
C GLY A 14 -12.61 7.78 -15.81
N ARG A 15 -11.50 8.53 -15.95
CA ARG A 15 -10.14 7.98 -15.91
C ARG A 15 -9.88 7.14 -14.65
N VAL A 16 -10.34 7.60 -13.49
CA VAL A 16 -10.17 6.87 -12.22
C VAL A 16 -11.05 5.63 -12.16
N ALA A 17 -12.34 5.76 -12.50
CA ALA A 17 -13.28 4.64 -12.48
C ALA A 17 -12.83 3.51 -13.42
N ASN A 18 -12.39 3.83 -14.64
CA ASN A 18 -11.91 2.86 -15.62
C ASN A 18 -10.69 2.06 -15.12
N TRP A 19 -9.80 2.67 -14.32
CA TRP A 19 -8.66 1.97 -13.74
C TRP A 19 -9.06 1.11 -12.53
N LEU A 20 -9.98 1.59 -11.68
CA LEU A 20 -10.41 0.85 -10.50
C LEU A 20 -11.26 -0.39 -10.81
N VAL A 21 -12.07 -0.34 -11.87
CA VAL A 21 -12.96 -1.44 -12.26
C VAL A 21 -12.45 -2.24 -13.47
N THR A 22 -11.15 -2.15 -13.77
CA THR A 22 -10.54 -2.85 -14.91
C THR A 22 -10.43 -4.36 -14.67
N VAL A 23 -10.57 -5.15 -15.74
CA VAL A 23 -10.29 -6.60 -15.76
C VAL A 23 -8.98 -6.95 -16.49
N ASP A 24 -8.31 -5.96 -17.08
CA ASP A 24 -7.03 -6.15 -17.76
C ASP A 24 -5.90 -6.46 -16.76
N HIS A 25 -5.35 -7.68 -16.83
CA HIS A 25 -4.28 -8.16 -15.94
C HIS A 25 -3.01 -7.30 -16.00
N LYS A 26 -2.72 -6.61 -17.12
CA LYS A 26 -1.58 -5.69 -17.21
C LYS A 26 -1.80 -4.46 -16.34
N ARG A 27 -3.02 -3.90 -16.37
CA ARG A 27 -3.38 -2.75 -15.53
C ARG A 27 -3.45 -3.15 -14.07
N ILE A 28 -4.03 -4.30 -13.76
CA ILE A 28 -4.06 -4.85 -12.39
C ILE A 28 -2.62 -5.03 -11.88
N GLY A 29 -1.72 -5.60 -12.67
CA GLY A 29 -0.32 -5.76 -12.30
C GLY A 29 0.37 -4.43 -11.95
N ILE A 30 0.11 -3.37 -12.73
CA ILE A 30 0.64 -2.02 -12.44
C ILE A 30 0.06 -1.48 -11.13
N LEU A 31 -1.23 -1.67 -10.87
CA LEU A 31 -1.86 -1.23 -9.62
C LEU A 31 -1.27 -1.96 -8.40
N TYR A 32 -1.01 -3.27 -8.51
CA TYR A 32 -0.34 -4.03 -7.47
C TYR A 32 1.09 -3.55 -7.23
N LEU A 33 1.89 -3.36 -8.29
CA LEU A 33 3.25 -2.83 -8.16
C LEU A 33 3.28 -1.43 -7.56
N ALA A 34 2.34 -0.56 -7.93
CA ALA A 34 2.23 0.78 -7.35
C ALA A 34 1.85 0.72 -5.86
N THR A 35 0.90 -0.14 -5.50
CA THR A 35 0.44 -0.31 -4.10
C THR A 35 1.54 -0.93 -3.23
N ALA A 36 2.13 -2.04 -3.67
CA ALA A 36 3.25 -2.69 -3.00
C ALA A 36 4.47 -1.76 -2.92
N GLY A 37 4.77 -0.98 -3.96
CA GLY A 37 5.83 0.02 -3.94
C GLY A 37 5.58 1.13 -2.93
N PHE A 38 4.34 1.59 -2.78
CA PHE A 38 3.95 2.55 -1.75
C PHE A 38 4.15 1.98 -0.33
N PHE A 39 3.64 0.76 -0.07
CA PHE A 39 3.82 0.12 1.22
C PHE A 39 5.27 -0.25 1.50
N PHE A 40 6.04 -0.63 0.49
CA PHE A 40 7.49 -0.86 0.58
C PHE A 40 8.23 0.35 1.12
N VAL A 41 7.93 1.56 0.62
CA VAL A 41 8.52 2.79 1.13
C VAL A 41 8.06 3.07 2.56
N ALA A 42 6.76 2.93 2.85
CA ALA A 42 6.22 3.16 4.19
C ALA A 42 6.84 2.20 5.24
N GLY A 43 6.94 0.91 4.92
CA GLY A 43 7.60 -0.07 5.76
C GLY A 43 9.11 0.12 5.84
N GLY A 44 9.75 0.55 4.76
CA GLY A 44 11.15 0.96 4.76
C GLY A 44 11.43 2.10 5.74
N ILE A 45 10.57 3.12 5.80
CA ILE A 45 10.67 4.21 6.77
C ILE A 45 10.55 3.67 8.20
N MET A 46 9.58 2.79 8.47
CA MET A 46 9.47 2.16 9.79
C MET A 46 10.71 1.33 10.15
N ALA A 47 11.31 0.63 9.19
CA ALA A 47 12.57 -0.08 9.41
C ALA A 47 13.71 0.85 9.82
N LEU A 48 13.78 2.06 9.23
CA LEU A 48 14.75 3.07 9.61
C LEU A 48 14.52 3.59 11.03
N LEU A 49 13.26 3.76 11.46
CA LEU A 49 12.93 4.14 12.85
C LEU A 49 13.38 3.07 13.85
N ILE A 50 13.07 1.80 13.56
CA ILE A 50 13.51 0.64 14.36
C ILE A 50 15.05 0.62 14.45
N ARG A 51 15.74 0.82 13.32
CA ARG A 51 17.21 0.86 13.28
C ARG A 51 17.80 2.04 14.02
N THR A 52 17.13 3.18 14.00
CA THR A 52 17.54 4.37 14.77
C THR A 52 17.43 4.10 16.26
N GLN A 53 16.34 3.48 16.72
CA GLN A 53 16.18 3.05 18.12
C GLN A 53 17.27 2.05 18.56
N LEU A 54 17.77 1.20 17.65
CA LEU A 54 18.83 0.22 17.95
C LEU A 54 20.25 0.72 17.68
N SER A 55 20.45 1.99 17.29
CA SER A 55 21.77 2.45 16.87
C SER A 55 22.76 2.61 18.02
N GLN A 56 22.28 2.73 19.26
CA GLN A 56 23.08 2.70 20.49
C GLN A 56 22.32 1.92 21.57
N ALA A 57 23.04 1.39 22.56
CA ALA A 57 22.41 0.73 23.71
C ALA A 57 21.59 1.74 24.53
N GLU A 58 20.45 1.30 25.08
CA GLU A 58 19.58 2.12 25.94
C GLU A 58 19.10 3.45 25.30
N MET A 59 19.03 3.50 23.96
CA MET A 59 18.47 4.66 23.26
C MET A 59 17.00 4.85 23.64
N GLY A 60 16.66 5.92 24.34
CA GLY A 60 15.29 6.23 24.75
C GLY A 60 14.45 6.95 23.68
N PHE A 61 14.68 6.71 22.39
CA PHE A 61 14.02 7.44 21.31
C PHE A 61 12.55 7.00 21.12
N ILE A 62 12.26 5.70 21.29
CA ILE A 62 10.92 5.11 21.22
C ILE A 62 10.71 4.27 22.48
N GLU A 63 9.56 4.45 23.14
CA GLU A 63 9.17 3.61 24.28
C GLU A 63 8.97 2.14 23.87
N ARG A 64 9.17 1.22 24.82
CA ARG A 64 9.14 -0.23 24.58
C ARG A 64 7.86 -0.71 23.88
N ASP A 65 6.70 -0.21 24.28
CA ASP A 65 5.43 -0.61 23.67
C ASP A 65 5.28 -0.06 22.24
N GLY A 66 5.72 1.18 22.02
CA GLY A 66 5.77 1.78 20.68
C GLY A 66 6.70 1.03 19.73
N TYR A 67 7.85 0.55 20.21
CA TYR A 67 8.77 -0.27 19.43
C TYR A 67 8.12 -1.59 18.98
N ASN A 68 7.46 -2.30 19.91
CA ASN A 68 6.78 -3.57 19.61
C ASN A 68 5.65 -3.39 18.59
N GLN A 69 4.89 -2.29 18.70
CA GLN A 69 3.85 -1.96 17.75
C GLN A 69 4.43 -1.65 16.36
N LEU A 70 5.46 -0.80 16.28
CA LEU A 70 6.12 -0.47 15.01
C LEU A 70 6.71 -1.71 14.34
N PHE A 71 7.35 -2.60 15.10
CA PHE A 71 7.89 -3.85 14.57
C PHE A 71 6.80 -4.73 13.95
N THR A 72 5.67 -4.86 14.64
CA THR A 72 4.54 -5.67 14.16
C THR A 72 3.93 -5.10 12.88
N ILE A 73 3.68 -3.78 12.85
CA ILE A 73 3.10 -3.10 11.68
C ILE A 73 4.07 -3.10 10.51
N HIS A 74 5.38 -2.94 10.76
CA HIS A 74 6.40 -3.06 9.73
C HIS A 74 6.35 -4.44 9.05
N GLY A 75 6.33 -5.51 9.84
CA GLY A 75 6.27 -6.87 9.30
C GLY A 75 5.00 -7.14 8.50
N THR A 76 3.84 -6.70 8.99
CA THR A 76 2.57 -6.93 8.28
C THR A 76 2.49 -6.13 6.98
N MET A 77 2.95 -4.88 6.97
CA MET A 77 2.98 -4.07 5.75
C MET A 77 3.94 -4.63 4.69
N MET A 78 5.10 -5.20 5.06
CA MET A 78 6.05 -5.73 4.08
C MET A 78 5.63 -7.06 3.46
N ILE A 79 4.91 -7.90 4.22
CA ILE A 79 4.57 -9.25 3.77
C ILE A 79 3.21 -9.28 3.08
N PHE A 80 2.24 -8.48 3.55
CA PHE A 80 0.84 -8.62 3.13
C PHE A 80 0.30 -7.48 2.25
N LEU A 81 0.96 -6.31 2.19
CA LEU A 81 0.46 -5.10 1.51
C LEU A 81 1.41 -4.60 0.43
#